data_AF-A0A9P6E2V4-F1
#
_entry.id   AF-A0A9P6E2V4-F1
#
_cell.length_a   1.000
_cell.length_b   1.000
_cell.length_c   1.000
_cell.angle_alpha   90.00
_cell.angle_beta   90.00
_cell.angle_gamma   90.00
#
_symmetry.space_group_name_H-M   'P 1'
#
loop_
_entity.id
_entity.type
_entity.pdbx_description
1 polymer ?
#
loop_
_entity_poly.entity_id
_entity_poly.type
_entity_poly.pdbx_seq_one_letter_code
_entity_poly.pdbx_strand_id
1 'polypeptide(L)'
;NMTGNNKVAVYKSIASVVIHEVFAVNKDVASKRTGSKWERYTQAGKLHQTSEGVCNKDNISAEMNLQFLEFYIPPEGPSAGTSSHAKNLWETIVAEFPYFSQLHRLLSSRPNIMPIVITTGAGPNSMRL
;
A
#
# COMPACT_ATOMS: atom_id res chain seq x y z
N ASN A 1 -18.37 40.03 1.29
CA ASN A 1 -17.13 40.01 2.09
C ASN A 1 -17.02 38.68 2.81
N MET A 2 -16.37 37.69 2.20
CA MET A 2 -15.98 36.45 2.88
C MET A 2 -14.60 36.73 3.47
N THR A 3 -14.52 37.14 4.74
CA THR A 3 -13.24 37.23 5.46
C THR A 3 -12.80 35.79 5.76
N GLY A 4 -12.30 35.12 4.72
CA GLY A 4 -11.75 33.78 4.82
C GLY A 4 -10.53 33.83 5.74
N ASN A 5 -10.64 33.19 6.91
CA ASN A 5 -9.51 33.05 7.81
C ASN A 5 -8.32 32.47 7.04
N ASN A 6 -7.18 33.15 7.12
CA ASN A 6 -5.95 32.70 6.49
C ASN A 6 -5.56 31.33 7.07
N LYS A 7 -5.09 30.41 6.20
CA LYS A 7 -4.64 29.05 6.53
C LYS A 7 -3.72 29.00 7.77
N VAL A 8 -2.85 30.01 7.93
CA VAL A 8 -1.96 30.13 9.10
C VAL A 8 -2.74 30.39 10.40
N ALA A 9 -3.78 31.23 10.36
CA ALA A 9 -4.61 31.50 11.53
C ALA A 9 -5.39 30.25 11.97
N VAL A 10 -5.88 29.46 11.00
CA VAL A 10 -6.53 28.17 11.27
C VAL A 10 -5.55 27.20 11.93
N TYR A 11 -4.34 27.06 11.39
CA TYR A 11 -3.33 26.17 11.97
C TYR A 11 -2.87 26.61 13.37
N LYS A 12 -2.80 27.91 13.64
CA LYS A 12 -2.53 28.44 14.99
C LYS A 12 -3.66 28.09 15.97
N SER A 13 -4.92 28.22 15.53
CA SER A 13 -6.08 27.85 16.36
C SER A 13 -6.15 26.36 16.67
N ILE A 14 -5.82 25.50 15.70
CA ILE A 14 -5.75 24.05 15.94
C ILE A 14 -4.56 23.73 16.86
N ALA A 15 -3.40 24.36 16.63
CA ALA A 15 -2.20 24.12 17.43
C ALA A 15 -2.38 24.50 18.90
N SER A 16 -3.15 25.55 19.22
CA SER A 16 -3.42 25.93 20.61
C SER A 16 -4.24 24.90 21.38
N VAL A 17 -5.04 24.08 20.68
CA VAL A 17 -5.85 23.01 21.31
C VAL A 17 -5.10 21.68 21.34
N VAL A 18 -4.46 21.30 20.23
CA VAL A 18 -3.91 19.95 20.04
C VAL A 18 -2.51 19.80 20.61
N ILE A 19 -1.69 20.85 20.57
CA ILE A 19 -0.29 20.84 21.04
C ILE A 19 0.00 22.07 21.89
N HIS A 20 -0.85 22.27 22.92
CA HIS A 20 -0.82 23.45 23.78
C HIS A 20 0.58 23.72 24.38
N GLU A 21 1.30 22.69 24.82
CA GLU A 21 2.67 22.82 25.37
C GLU A 21 3.65 23.42 24.37
N VAL A 22 3.64 22.92 23.12
CA VAL A 22 4.51 23.43 22.05
C VAL A 22 4.06 24.83 21.63
N PHE A 23 2.76 25.09 21.64
CA PHE A 23 2.20 26.41 21.30
C PHE A 23 2.55 27.48 22.33
N ALA A 24 2.57 27.12 23.62
CA ALA A 24 2.97 28.01 24.71
C ALA A 24 4.44 28.44 24.59
N VAL A 25 5.31 27.55 24.09
CA VAL A 25 6.74 27.84 23.86
C VAL A 25 6.96 28.61 22.56
N ASN A 26 6.38 28.13 21.44
CA ASN A 26 6.52 28.79 20.14
C ASN A 26 5.31 28.54 19.23
N LYS A 27 4.49 29.59 19.09
CA LYS A 27 3.24 29.58 18.32
C LYS A 27 3.44 29.28 16.83
N ASP A 28 4.54 29.73 16.23
CA ASP A 28 4.81 29.53 14.81
C ASP A 28 5.32 28.12 14.50
N VAL A 29 6.17 27.56 15.37
CA VAL A 29 6.61 26.16 15.26
C VAL A 29 5.43 25.21 15.44
N ALA A 30 4.58 25.47 16.43
CA ALA A 30 3.38 24.68 16.65
C ALA A 30 2.43 24.74 15.44
N SER A 31 2.19 25.93 14.90
CA SER A 31 1.37 26.10 13.69
C SER A 31 1.93 25.35 12.48
N LYS A 32 3.26 25.40 12.25
CA LYS A 32 3.90 24.68 11.14
C LYS A 32 3.76 23.16 11.30
N ARG A 33 3.98 22.62 12.51
CA ARG A 33 3.86 21.19 12.79
C ARG A 33 2.44 20.67 12.53
N THR A 34 1.44 21.40 13.01
CA THR A 34 0.03 21.09 12.75
C THR A 34 -0.30 21.13 11.25
N GLY A 35 0.18 22.16 10.55
CA GLY A 35 -0.01 22.31 9.11
C GLY A 35 0.60 21.17 8.30
N SER A 36 1.87 20.83 8.55
CA SER A 36 2.56 19.73 7.87
C SER A 36 1.91 18.37 8.13
N LYS A 37 1.39 18.14 9.35
CA LYS A 37 0.66 16.91 9.68
C LYS A 37 -0.67 16.82 8.91
N TRP A 38 -1.41 17.93 8.83
CA TRP A 38 -2.67 18.01 8.06
C TRP A 38 -2.45 17.80 6.55
N GLU A 39 -1.38 18.39 6.00
CA GLU A 39 -0.99 18.19 4.61
C GLU A 39 -0.61 16.73 4.33
N ARG A 40 0.07 16.06 5.28
CA ARG A 40 0.35 14.63 5.16
C ARG A 40 -0.92 13.78 5.12
N TYR A 41 -1.94 14.10 5.93
CA TYR A 41 -3.20 13.35 5.90
C TYR A 41 -4.00 13.58 4.61
N THR A 42 -4.02 14.81 4.09
CA THR A 42 -4.67 15.10 2.80
C THR A 42 -3.94 14.45 1.62
N GLN A 43 -2.60 14.36 1.66
CA GLN A 43 -1.84 13.58 0.68
C GLN A 43 -2.03 12.07 0.85
N ALA A 44 -2.12 11.56 2.08
CA ALA A 44 -2.40 10.14 2.34
C ALA A 44 -3.76 9.71 1.78
N GLY A 45 -4.79 10.58 1.86
CA GLY A 45 -6.09 10.31 1.22
C GLY A 45 -6.01 10.19 -0.31
N LYS A 46 -5.05 10.86 -0.96
CA LYS A 46 -4.76 10.67 -2.39
C LYS A 46 -4.02 9.38 -2.69
N LEU A 47 -3.29 8.84 -1.71
CA LEU A 47 -2.56 7.58 -1.83
C LEU A 47 -3.49 6.35 -1.88
N HIS A 48 -4.76 6.48 -1.47
CA HIS A 48 -5.77 5.42 -1.63
C HIS A 48 -6.16 5.22 -3.11
N GLN A 49 -5.72 6.08 -4.02
CA GLN A 49 -5.87 5.93 -5.47
C GLN A 49 -4.54 5.47 -6.10
N THR A 50 -4.02 4.33 -5.65
CA THR A 50 -2.93 3.59 -6.34
C THR A 50 -3.39 2.22 -6.84
N SER A 51 -4.71 2.07 -7.06
CA SER A 51 -5.25 0.96 -7.86
C SER A 51 -5.24 1.26 -9.37
N GLU A 52 -4.97 2.51 -9.78
CA GLU A 52 -4.53 2.78 -11.16
C GLU A 52 -3.01 2.60 -11.19
N GLY A 53 -2.58 1.44 -11.66
CA GLY A 53 -1.17 1.17 -11.91
C GLY A 53 -0.52 2.28 -12.75
N VAL A 54 0.81 2.39 -12.66
CA VAL A 54 1.61 3.31 -13.46
C VAL A 54 1.46 2.97 -14.94
N CYS A 55 0.44 3.52 -15.59
CA CYS A 55 0.32 3.48 -17.03
C CYS A 55 1.16 4.64 -17.56
N ASN A 56 2.45 4.38 -17.81
CA ASN A 56 3.26 5.25 -18.64
C ASN A 56 2.57 5.33 -20.00
N LYS A 57 1.97 6.48 -20.32
CA LYS A 57 1.20 6.71 -21.55
C LYS A 57 2.06 6.97 -22.78
N ASP A 58 3.36 6.71 -22.69
CA ASP A 58 4.28 6.92 -23.80
C ASP A 58 4.97 5.59 -24.14
N ASN A 59 4.49 4.95 -25.21
CA ASN A 59 5.01 3.72 -25.86
C ASN A 59 4.71 2.37 -25.21
N ILE A 60 3.43 1.99 -25.10
CA ILE A 60 3.08 0.56 -25.07
C ILE A 60 2.18 0.29 -26.28
N SER A 61 2.77 -0.39 -27.28
CA SER A 61 2.04 -1.08 -28.35
C SER A 61 0.85 -1.82 -27.77
N ALA A 62 -0.29 -1.80 -28.44
CA ALA A 62 -1.57 -2.36 -28.00
C ALA A 62 -1.61 -3.90 -27.85
N GLU A 63 -0.52 -4.52 -27.45
CA GLU A 63 -0.46 -5.84 -26.84
C GLU A 63 -0.35 -5.63 -25.32
N MET A 64 -1.48 -5.31 -24.70
CA MET A 64 -1.65 -5.57 -23.28
C MET A 64 -1.25 -7.02 -23.05
N ASN A 65 -0.11 -7.25 -22.41
CA ASN A 65 0.22 -8.49 -21.73
C ASN A 65 -0.86 -8.69 -20.64
N LEU A 66 -2.06 -9.10 -21.05
CA LEU A 66 -3.00 -9.81 -20.21
C LEU A 66 -2.32 -11.14 -19.91
N GLN A 67 -1.38 -11.10 -18.98
CA GLN A 67 -0.80 -12.29 -18.39
C GLN A 67 -1.93 -12.88 -17.55
N PHE A 68 -2.84 -13.59 -18.22
CA PHE A 68 -3.89 -14.35 -17.56
C PHE A 68 -3.18 -15.30 -16.61
N LEU A 69 -3.51 -15.24 -15.32
CA LEU A 69 -3.09 -16.25 -14.37
C LEU A 69 -3.65 -17.58 -14.89
N GLU A 70 -2.78 -18.42 -15.46
CA GLU A 70 -3.17 -19.70 -16.06
C GLU A 70 -3.90 -20.58 -15.02
N PHE A 71 -3.51 -20.43 -13.75
CA PHE A 71 -4.14 -21.09 -12.61
C PHE A 71 -4.32 -20.11 -11.46
N TYR A 72 -5.57 -19.80 -11.10
CA TYR A 72 -5.91 -19.14 -9.85
C TYR A 72 -6.33 -20.18 -8.80
N ILE A 73 -5.73 -20.14 -7.61
CA ILE A 73 -6.07 -20.99 -6.48
C ILE A 73 -6.75 -20.13 -5.41
N PRO A 74 -8.01 -20.43 -5.02
CA PRO A 74 -8.70 -19.67 -3.99
C PRO A 74 -8.07 -19.91 -2.61
N PRO A 75 -8.32 -19.06 -1.60
CA PRO A 75 -7.72 -19.17 -0.26
C PRO A 75 -7.88 -20.55 0.40
N GLU A 76 -8.94 -21.28 0.07
CA GLU A 76 -9.27 -22.63 0.54
C GLU A 76 -8.37 -23.71 -0.08
N GLY A 77 -7.59 -23.37 -1.11
CA GLY A 77 -6.71 -24.27 -1.85
C GLY A 77 -7.34 -24.78 -3.16
N PRO A 78 -6.68 -25.76 -3.82
CA PRO A 78 -7.16 -26.34 -5.07
C PRO A 78 -8.57 -26.93 -4.93
N SER A 79 -9.42 -26.69 -5.92
CA SER A 79 -10.79 -27.21 -5.98
C SER A 79 -10.94 -28.29 -7.05
N ALA A 80 -12.14 -28.88 -7.18
CA ALA A 80 -12.43 -29.84 -8.24
C ALA A 80 -12.12 -29.28 -9.64
N GLY A 81 -12.36 -27.98 -9.86
CA GLY A 81 -12.10 -27.27 -11.12
C GLY A 81 -10.64 -26.85 -11.33
N THR A 82 -9.76 -27.02 -10.34
CA THR A 82 -8.33 -26.73 -10.50
C THR A 82 -7.66 -27.80 -11.38
N SER A 83 -6.83 -27.36 -12.32
CA SER A 83 -6.10 -28.25 -13.24
C SER A 83 -5.25 -29.27 -12.48
N SER A 84 -5.05 -30.45 -13.08
CA SER A 84 -4.19 -31.49 -12.49
C SER A 84 -2.76 -31.01 -12.31
N HIS A 85 -2.26 -30.18 -13.23
CA HIS A 85 -0.92 -29.60 -13.13
C HIS A 85 -0.77 -28.73 -11.87
N ALA A 86 -1.72 -27.82 -11.62
CA ALA A 86 -1.69 -26.95 -10.45
C ALA A 86 -1.90 -27.72 -9.13
N LYS A 87 -2.71 -28.78 -9.13
CA LYS A 87 -2.86 -29.69 -7.98
C LYS A 87 -1.55 -30.39 -7.64
N ASN A 88 -0.87 -30.95 -8.64
CA ASN A 88 0.41 -31.63 -8.44
C ASN A 88 1.48 -30.67 -7.89
N LEU A 89 1.56 -29.45 -8.42
CA LEU A 89 2.46 -28.43 -7.88
C LEU A 89 2.14 -28.07 -6.43
N TRP A 90 0.86 -27.88 -6.12
CA TRP A 90 0.42 -27.60 -4.76
C TRP A 90 0.83 -28.71 -3.79
N GLU A 91 0.63 -29.98 -4.17
CA GLU A 91 1.04 -31.13 -3.35
C GLU A 91 2.55 -31.19 -3.13
N THR A 92 3.36 -30.95 -4.17
CA THR A 92 4.82 -30.88 -4.05
C THR A 92 5.25 -29.77 -3.09
N ILE A 93 4.67 -28.57 -3.21
CA ILE A 93 5.01 -27.45 -2.33
C ILE A 93 4.60 -27.74 -0.88
N VAL A 94 3.43 -28.35 -0.66
CA VAL A 94 3.00 -28.72 0.69
C VAL A 94 3.90 -29.82 1.29
N ALA A 95 4.40 -30.74 0.47
CA ALA A 95 5.35 -31.75 0.91
C ALA A 95 6.69 -31.14 1.34
N GLU A 96 7.20 -30.15 0.60
CA GLU A 96 8.45 -29.43 0.93
C GLU A 96 8.26 -28.40 2.06
N PHE A 97 7.08 -27.78 2.13
CA PHE A 97 6.73 -26.75 3.10
C PHE A 97 5.31 -26.99 3.67
N PRO A 98 5.19 -27.75 4.78
CA PRO A 98 3.90 -28.14 5.35
C PRO A 98 2.98 -26.97 5.76
N TYR A 99 3.53 -25.78 5.99
CA TYR A 99 2.76 -24.59 6.36
C TYR A 99 2.26 -23.78 5.15
N PHE A 100 2.58 -24.21 3.92
CA PHE A 100 2.25 -23.47 2.71
C PHE A 100 0.75 -23.18 2.57
N SER A 101 -0.11 -24.16 2.87
CA SER A 101 -1.57 -24.00 2.76
C SER A 101 -2.11 -22.89 3.68
N GLN A 102 -1.59 -22.81 4.90
CA GLN A 102 -1.97 -21.78 5.88
C GLN A 102 -1.44 -20.41 5.46
N LEU A 103 -0.19 -20.35 4.98
CA LEU A 103 0.40 -19.12 4.46
C LEU A 103 -0.36 -18.61 3.24
N HIS A 104 -0.62 -19.48 2.26
CA HIS A 104 -1.42 -19.17 1.08
C HIS A 104 -2.78 -18.61 1.47
N ARG A 105 -3.49 -19.27 2.39
CA ARG A 105 -4.78 -18.79 2.88
C ARG A 105 -4.69 -17.40 3.48
N LEU A 106 -3.66 -17.12 4.30
CA LEU A 106 -3.45 -15.79 4.88
C LEU A 106 -3.22 -14.73 3.80
N LEU A 107 -2.35 -15.03 2.83
CA LEU A 107 -2.00 -14.13 1.72
C LEU A 107 -3.20 -13.85 0.81
N SER A 108 -3.95 -14.90 0.46
CA SER A 108 -5.05 -14.82 -0.51
C SER A 108 -6.36 -14.31 0.10
N SER A 109 -6.59 -14.44 1.41
CA SER A 109 -7.85 -13.99 2.05
C SER A 109 -7.91 -12.47 2.27
N ARG A 110 -6.76 -11.81 2.39
CA ARG A 110 -6.68 -10.39 2.77
C ARG A 110 -5.64 -9.63 1.95
N PRO A 111 -5.83 -9.50 0.64
CA PRO A 111 -4.90 -8.79 -0.24
C PRO A 111 -4.65 -7.34 0.19
N ASN A 112 -5.59 -6.72 0.90
CA ASN A 112 -5.50 -5.33 1.38
C ASN A 112 -4.83 -5.17 2.76
N ILE A 113 -4.57 -6.27 3.49
CA ILE A 113 -3.96 -6.23 4.83
C ILE A 113 -2.52 -6.74 4.77
N MET A 114 -2.24 -7.66 3.84
CA MET A 114 -0.87 -8.03 3.55
C MET A 114 -0.20 -6.85 2.84
N PRO A 115 0.80 -6.18 3.45
CA PRO A 115 1.52 -5.13 2.75
C PRO A 115 2.08 -5.73 1.46
N ILE A 116 2.11 -4.95 0.37
CA ILE A 116 2.90 -5.30 -0.81
C ILE A 116 4.33 -5.50 -0.31
N VAL A 117 4.73 -6.76 -0.17
CA VAL A 117 6.10 -7.11 0.12
C VAL A 117 6.83 -6.93 -1.20
N ILE A 118 7.46 -5.78 -1.38
CA ILE A 118 8.55 -5.65 -2.32
C ILE A 118 9.70 -6.45 -1.69
N THR A 119 9.80 -7.74 -1.98
CA THR A 119 11.05 -8.45 -1.74
C THR A 119 12.04 -7.88 -2.74
N THR A 120 12.78 -6.85 -2.36
CA THR A 120 13.93 -6.41 -3.13
C THR A 120 14.90 -7.59 -3.15
N GLY A 121 14.88 -8.37 -4.23
CA GLY A 121 15.91 -9.37 -4.46
C GLY A 121 17.23 -8.63 -4.49
N ALA A 122 18.05 -8.80 -3.45
CA ALA A 122 19.42 -8.35 -3.49
C ALA A 122 20.16 -9.25 -4.48
N GLY A 123 20.16 -8.83 -5.75
CA GLY A 123 21.14 -9.35 -6.70
C GLY A 123 22.54 -9.00 -6.21
N PRO A 124 23.57 -9.75 -6.60
CA PRO A 124 24.94 -9.60 -6.09
C PRO A 124 25.57 -8.19 -6.26
N ASN A 125 24.89 -7.25 -6.94
CA ASN A 125 25.33 -5.88 -7.19
C ASN A 125 24.37 -4.79 -6.65
N SER A 126 23.51 -5.06 -5.66
CA SER A 126 22.56 -4.03 -5.18
C SER A 126 23.27 -2.88 -4.44
N MET A 127 23.55 -1.79 -5.17
CA MET A 127 23.82 -0.47 -4.58
C MET A 127 22.61 0.00 -3.78
N ARG A 128 22.86 0.41 -2.54
CA ARG A 128 21.89 1.08 -1.68
C ARG A 128 21.40 2.37 -2.35
N LEU A 129 20.08 2.55 -2.42
CA LEU A 129 19.46 3.87 -2.48
C LEU A 129 19.18 4.35 -1.05
#